data_AF-A0AA88A0R1-F1
#
_entry.id   AF-A0AA88A0R1-F1
#
_cell.length_a   1.000
_cell.length_b   1.000
_cell.length_c   1.000
_cell.angle_alpha   90.00
_cell.angle_beta   90.00
_cell.angle_gamma   90.00
#
_symmetry.space_group_name_H-M   'P 1'
#
loop_
_entity.id
_entity.type
_entity.pdbx_description
1 polymer ?
#
loop_
_entity_poly.entity_id
_entity_poly.type
_entity_poly.pdbx_seq_one_letter_code
_entity_poly.pdbx_strand_id
1 'polypeptide(L)' 'MDKHIELSYCCFETFKALARNYLDVESHHLFPEIERLLGETNISPADVAESIMPKSDEEDADICLKN' A
#
# COMPACT_ATOMS: atom_id res chain seq x y z
N MET A 1 22.32 -0.75 -23.13
CA MET A 1 22.06 -0.54 -21.69
C MET A 1 20.61 -0.89 -21.47
N ASP A 2 20.35 -2.13 -21.07
CA ASP A 2 19.06 -2.60 -20.60
C ASP A 2 18.67 -1.76 -19.39
N LYS A 3 17.81 -0.77 -19.62
CA LYS A 3 17.18 -0.04 -18.54
C LYS A 3 16.14 -0.98 -17.94
N HIS A 4 16.59 -1.86 -17.05
CA HIS A 4 15.71 -2.47 -16.07
C HIS A 4 15.15 -1.30 -15.25
N ILE A 5 14.01 -0.77 -15.69
CA ILE A 5 13.14 -0.01 -14.80
C ILE A 5 12.67 -1.08 -13.82
N GLU A 6 13.37 -1.19 -12.69
CA GLU A 6 12.89 -1.95 -11.54
C GLU A 6 11.57 -1.31 -11.10
N LEU A 7 10.48 -1.72 -11.73
CA LEU A 7 9.12 -1.60 -11.20
C LEU A 7 8.89 -2.63 -10.09
N SER A 8 9.95 -3.11 -9.44
CA SER A 8 9.92 -4.44 -8.86
C SER A 8 9.21 -4.48 -7.51
N TYR A 9 9.21 -3.42 -6.70
CA TYR A 9 8.72 -3.50 -5.33
C TYR A 9 7.98 -2.23 -4.91
N CYS A 10 6.85 -2.40 -4.22
CA CYS A 10 6.10 -1.29 -3.67
C CYS A 10 6.89 -0.65 -2.52
N CYS A 11 7.44 0.53 -2.74
CA CYS A 11 8.05 1.31 -1.68
C CYS A 11 6.97 1.91 -0.77
N PHE A 12 7.32 2.15 0.50
CA PHE A 12 6.41 2.78 1.47
C PHE A 12 5.86 4.13 1.00
N GLU A 13 6.64 4.90 0.23
CA GLU A 13 6.19 6.14 -0.40
C GLU A 13 5.04 5.91 -1.40
N THR A 14 5.11 4.84 -2.19
CA THR A 14 4.05 4.44 -3.12
C THR A 14 2.80 4.03 -2.35
N PHE A 15 2.95 3.21 -1.30
CA PHE A 15 1.85 2.85 -0.41
C PHE A 15 1.18 4.09 0.20
N LYS A 16 1.95 5.07 0.70
CA LYS A 16 1.39 6.33 1.24
C LYS A 16 0.55 7.09 0.22
N ALA A 17 1.02 7.15 -1.03
CA ALA A 17 0.26 7.80 -2.10
C ALA A 17 -1.07 7.06 -2.37
N LEU A 18 -1.05 5.73 -2.36
CA LEU A 18 -2.26 4.90 -2.53
C LEU A 18 -3.20 5.06 -1.33
N ALA A 19 -2.71 4.98 -0.09
CA ALA A 19 -3.52 5.16 1.11
C ALA A 19 -4.20 6.53 1.15
N ARG A 20 -3.49 7.59 0.74
CA ARG A 20 -4.09 8.92 0.60
C ARG A 20 -5.10 8.98 -0.55
N ASN A 21 -4.85 8.29 -1.67
CA ASN A 21 -5.73 8.35 -2.83
C ASN A 21 -7.04 7.57 -2.64
N TYR A 22 -6.99 6.41 -1.97
CA TYR A 22 -8.13 5.52 -1.78
C TYR A 22 -8.84 5.73 -0.45
N LEU A 23 -8.09 6.01 0.61
CA LEU A 23 -8.62 6.06 1.98
C LEU A 23 -8.60 7.48 2.56
N ASP A 24 -8.03 8.46 1.86
CA ASP A 24 -7.79 9.83 2.36
C ASP A 24 -7.02 9.87 3.70
N VAL A 25 -6.18 8.85 3.95
CA VAL A 25 -5.39 8.73 5.18
C VAL A 25 -3.92 9.02 4.90
N GLU A 26 -3.36 10.02 5.60
CA GLU A 26 -1.92 10.33 5.56
C GLU A 26 -1.09 9.55 6.59
N SER A 27 -1.72 9.04 7.66
CA SER A 27 -1.03 8.30 8.73
C SER A 27 -1.98 7.32 9.42
N HIS A 28 -1.53 6.08 9.57
CA HIS A 28 -2.24 5.04 10.33
C HIS A 28 -1.26 4.33 11.28
N HIS A 29 -1.75 3.81 12.41
CA HIS A 29 -0.90 3.07 13.34
C HIS A 29 -0.30 1.78 12.75
N LEU A 30 -0.85 1.28 11.62
CA LEU A 30 -0.40 0.10 10.89
C LEU A 30 0.63 0.45 9.81
N PHE A 31 0.85 1.72 9.50
CA PHE A 31 1.83 2.13 8.48
C PHE A 31 3.25 1.60 8.75
N PRO A 32 3.77 1.64 9.99
CA PRO A 32 5.10 1.06 10.28
C PRO A 32 5.13 -0.46 10.10
N GLU A 33 4.00 -1.14 10.37
CA GLU A 33 3.90 -2.59 10.17
C GLU A 33 3.86 -2.92 8.68
N ILE A 34 3.10 -2.16 7.90
CA ILE A 34 3.01 -2.29 6.45
C ILE A 34 4.35 -1.93 5.78
N GLU A 35 5.05 -0.89 6.24
CA GLU A 35 6.41 -0.57 5.77
C GLU A 35 7.37 -1.74 5.96
N ARG A 36 7.29 -2.41 7.13
CA ARG A 36 8.11 -3.59 7.41
C ARG A 36 7.72 -4.76 6.51
N LEU A 37 6.42 -5.02 6.34
CA LEU A 37 5.92 -6.07 5.44
C LEU A 37 6.28 -5.82 3.97
N LEU A 38 6.22 -4.55 3.51
CA LEU A 38 6.66 -4.13 2.18
C LEU A 38 8.17 -4.32 1.97
N GLY A 39 8.96 -4.16 3.03
CA GLY A 39 10.41 -4.41 2.99
C GLY A 39 10.78 -5.88 3.07
N GLU A 40 9.98 -6.70 3.75
CA GLU A 40 10.20 -8.15 3.87
C GLU A 40 9.60 -8.94 2.69
N THR A 41 8.55 -8.41 2.06
CA THR A 41 7.81 -9.07 0.98
C THR A 41 7.92 -8.31 -0.33
N ASN A 42 8.22 -9.05 -1.39
CA ASN A 42 8.27 -8.54 -2.75
C ASN A 42 6.86 -8.39 -3.33
N ILE A 43 6.12 -7.38 -2.87
CA ILE A 43 4.75 -7.08 -3.32
C ILE A 43 4.75 -5.93 -4.33
N SER A 44 3.90 -6.04 -5.36
CA SER A 44 3.77 -5.00 -6.36
C SER A 44 2.85 -3.87 -5.86
N PRO A 45 3.00 -2.63 -6.38
CA PRO A 45 2.07 -1.54 -6.06
C PRO A 45 0.61 -1.87 -6.38
N ALA A 46 0.36 -2.71 -7.39
CA ALA A 46 -0.99 -3.11 -7.78
C ALA A 46 -1.62 -4.06 -6.76
N ASP A 47 -0.86 -5.04 -6.26
CA ASP A 47 -1.32 -5.94 -5.19
C ASP A 47 -1.63 -5.15 -3.90
N VAL A 48 -0.77 -4.19 -3.54
CA VAL A 48 -1.01 -3.32 -2.38
C VAL A 48 -2.26 -2.48 -2.58
N ALA A 49 -2.45 -1.89 -3.76
CA ALA A 49 -3.64 -1.11 -4.08
C ALA A 49 -4.90 -1.97 -3.95
N GLU A 50 -4.89 -3.21 -4.47
CA GLU A 50 -6.03 -4.13 -4.35
C GLU A 50 -6.33 -4.50 -2.89
N SER A 51 -5.31 -4.64 -2.05
CA SER A 51 -5.48 -4.93 -0.62
C SER A 51 -6.12 -3.77 0.15
N ILE A 52 -5.80 -2.53 -0.20
CA ILE A 52 -6.27 -1.33 0.54
C ILE A 52 -7.45 -0.63 -0.13
N MET A 53 -7.93 -1.14 -1.26
CA MET A 53 -9.08 -0.58 -1.96
C MET A 53 -10.35 -0.91 -1.16
N PRO A 54 -11.14 0.09 -0.74
CA PRO A 54 -12.41 -0.16 -0.07
C PRO A 54 -13.36 -0.87 -1.04
N LYS A 55 -13.97 -1.98 -0.61
CA LYS A 55 -14.95 -2.72 -1.43
C LYS A 55 -16.36 -2.15 -1.24
N SER A 56 -16.58 -1.35 -0.20
CA SER A 56 -17.81 -0.61 0.09
C SER A 56 -17.49 0.77 0.69
N ASP A 57 -18.40 1.73 0.53
CA ASP A 57 -18.28 3.08 1.13
C ASP A 57 -18.29 3.06 2.68
N GLU A 58 -18.63 1.94 3.29
CA GLU A 58 -18.66 1.72 4.74
C GLU A 58 -17.35 1.13 5.30
N GLU A 59 -16.37 0.78 4.44
CA GLU A 59 -15.10 0.21 4.88
C GLU A 59 -14.09 1.31 5.20
N ASP A 60 -13.79 1.46 6.50
CA ASP A 60 -12.73 2.34 6.97
C ASP A 60 -11.33 1.86 6.59
N ALA A 61 -10.37 2.78 6.63
CA ALA A 61 -8.96 2.47 6.46
C ALA A 61 -8.47 1.35 7.39
N ASP A 62 -9.02 1.24 8.60
CA ASP A 62 -8.66 0.18 9.54
C ASP A 62 -9.02 -1.22 9.00
N ILE A 63 -10.15 -1.34 8.29
CA ILE A 63 -10.62 -2.59 7.67
C ILE A 63 -9.78 -2.91 6.43
N CYS A 64 -9.47 -1.90 5.62
CA CYS A 64 -8.67 -2.04 4.41
C CYS A 64 -7.19 -2.37 4.71
N LEU A 65 -6.66 -1.91 5.85
CA LEU A 65 -5.25 -2.11 6.25
C LEU A 65 -5.02 -3.35 7.14
N LYS A 66 -6.08 -4.02 7.59
CA LYS A 66 -6.01 -5.23 8.44
C LYS A 66 -6.04 -6.57 7.70
N ASN A 67 -6.23 -6.56 6.38
CA ASN A 67 -6.39 -7.80 5.59
C ASN A 67 -5.11 -8.62 5.49
#